data_AF-A0A933DLP2-F1
#
_entry.id   AF-A0A933DLP2-F1
#
_cell.length_a   1.000
_cell.length_b   1.000
_cell.length_c   1.000
_cell.angle_alpha   90.00
_cell.angle_beta   90.00
_cell.angle_gamma   90.00
#
_symmetry.space_group_name_H-M   'P 1'
#
loop_
_entity.id
_entity.type
_entity.pdbx_description
1 polymer ?
#
loop_
_entity_poly.entity_id
_entity_poly.type
_entity_poly.pdbx_seq_one_letter_code
_entity_poly.pdbx_strand_id
1 'polypeptide(L)' 'MAKTFHKDGRWIDNPNEPVILLCTCGNKYNKTRIEQTACLRCFVKKKYA' A
#
# COMPACT_ATOMS: atom_id res chain seq x y z
N MET A 1 9.47 8.25 -17.64
CA MET A 1 10.05 9.39 -16.89
C MET A 1 9.98 9.06 -15.41
N ALA A 2 11.07 8.58 -14.82
CA ALA A 2 11.13 8.29 -13.39
C ALA A 2 11.21 9.63 -12.63
N LYS A 3 10.21 9.94 -11.79
CA LYS A 3 10.26 11.13 -10.94
C LYS A 3 11.32 10.88 -9.86
N THR A 4 12.40 11.64 -9.94
CA THR A 4 13.50 11.63 -8.99
C THR A 4 13.08 12.39 -7.73
N PHE A 5 12.87 11.67 -6.62
CA PHE A 5 12.44 12.26 -5.37
C PHE A 5 13.67 12.72 -4.58
N HIS A 6 13.73 14.01 -4.24
CA HIS A 6 14.79 14.61 -3.43
C HIS A 6 14.19 15.20 -2.16
N LYS A 7 14.82 14.95 -1.00
CA LYS A 7 14.50 15.61 0.27
C LYS A 7 15.80 15.86 1.04
N ASP A 8 15.96 17.06 1.58
CA ASP A 8 17.13 17.49 2.37
C ASP A 8 18.49 17.23 1.67
N GLY A 9 18.56 17.45 0.35
CA GLY A 9 19.79 17.32 -0.43
C GLY A 9 20.26 15.87 -0.66
N ARG A 10 19.48 14.86 -0.26
CA ARG A 10 19.79 13.44 -0.48
C ARG A 10 18.80 12.83 -1.48
N TRP A 11 19.34 11.94 -2.32
CA TRP A 11 18.54 11.03 -3.13
C TRP A 11 17.81 10.06 -2.21
N ILE A 12 16.49 10.01 -2.33
CA ILE A 12 15.65 9.08 -1.56
C ILE A 12 15.03 8.11 -2.54
N ASP A 13 15.07 6.82 -2.19
CA ASP A 13 14.10 5.86 -2.72
C ASP A 13 12.69 6.41 -2.46
N ASN A 14 11.81 6.26 -3.44
CA ASN A 14 10.51 6.90 -3.47
C ASN A 14 9.79 6.72 -2.13
N PRO A 15 9.50 7.78 -1.35
CA PRO A 15 8.93 7.67 -0.01
C PRO A 15 7.52 7.06 -0.01
N ASN A 16 6.92 6.91 -1.20
CA ASN A 16 5.64 6.25 -1.44
C ASN A 16 5.82 4.83 -2.02
N GLU A 17 6.89 4.11 -1.70
CA GLU A 17 6.96 2.71 -2.07
C GLU A 17 5.72 2.00 -1.49
N PRO A 18 4.85 1.43 -2.35
CA PRO A 18 3.63 0.85 -1.88
C PRO A 18 3.97 -0.36 -1.00
N VAL A 19 3.64 -0.28 0.29
CA VAL A 19 3.82 -1.41 1.20
C VAL A 19 2.93 -2.56 0.71
N ILE A 20 3.57 -3.56 0.11
CA ILE A 20 2.91 -4.78 -0.37
C ILE A 20 2.76 -5.74 0.81
N LEU A 21 1.52 -5.91 1.26
CA LEU A 21 1.14 -6.82 2.34
C LEU A 21 0.50 -8.10 1.78
N LEU A 22 0.54 -9.18 2.54
CA LEU A 22 -0.09 -10.44 2.18
C LEU A 22 -1.42 -10.58 2.94
N CYS A 23 -2.52 -10.77 2.21
CA CYS A 23 -3.84 -11.00 2.80
C CYS A 23 -3.98 -12.45 3.24
N THR A 24 -4.83 -12.71 4.24
CA THR A 24 -5.21 -14.08 4.65
C THR A 24 -5.84 -14.90 3.53
N CYS A 25 -6.34 -14.27 2.47
CA CYS A 25 -6.86 -14.95 1.28
C CYS A 25 -5.77 -15.34 0.26
N GLY A 26 -4.49 -15.14 0.58
CA GLY A 26 -3.34 -15.43 -0.29
C GLY A 26 -2.99 -14.33 -1.30
N ASN A 27 -3.81 -13.29 -1.43
CA ASN A 27 -3.53 -12.19 -2.36
C ASN A 27 -2.61 -11.14 -1.74
N LYS A 28 -1.65 -10.66 -2.53
CA LYS A 28 -0.86 -9.46 -2.18
C LYS A 28 -1.71 -8.20 -2.40
N TYR A 29 -1.53 -7.20 -1.56
CA TYR A 29 -2.26 -5.94 -1.67
C TYR A 29 -1.45 -4.75 -1.15
N ASN A 30 -1.72 -3.58 -1.71
CA ASN A 30 -1.17 -2.33 -1.22
C ASN A 30 -2.12 -1.75 -0.17
N LYS A 31 -1.56 -1.23 0.93
CA LYS A 31 -2.35 -0.53 1.95
C LYS A 31 -2.67 0.88 1.44
N THR A 32 -3.87 1.09 0.91
CA THR A 32 -4.32 2.40 0.37
C THR A 32 -5.23 3.16 1.34
N ARG A 33 -5.77 2.49 2.37
CA ARG A 33 -6.61 3.10 3.41
C ARG A 33 -6.03 2.84 4.79
N ILE A 34 -6.22 3.77 5.72
CA ILE A 34 -5.68 3.69 7.09
C ILE A 34 -6.16 2.42 7.79
N GLU A 35 -7.47 2.15 7.69
CA GLU A 35 -8.14 1.01 8.34
C GLU A 35 -8.10 -0.29 7.51
N GLN A 36 -7.36 -0.32 6.39
CA GLN A 36 -7.30 -1.50 5.53
C GLN A 36 -6.52 -2.63 6.21
N THR A 37 -7.26 -3.59 6.77
CA THR A 37 -6.73 -4.79 7.45
C THR A 37 -6.58 -6.00 6.52
N ALA A 38 -7.02 -5.91 5.27
CA ALA A 38 -7.00 -6.99 4.29
C ALA A 38 -6.93 -6.43 2.85
N CYS A 39 -6.80 -7.31 1.85
CA CYS A 39 -6.96 -6.88 0.46
C CYS A 39 -8.34 -6.22 0.25
N LEU A 40 -8.46 -5.30 -0.72
CA LEU A 40 -9.69 -4.54 -0.96
C LEU A 40 -10.92 -5.44 -1.14
N ARG A 41 -10.76 -6.61 -1.78
CA ARG A 41 -11.84 -7.59 -1.97
C ARG A 41 -12.36 -8.15 -0.64
N CYS A 42 -11.48 -8.43 0.31
CA CYS A 42 -11.84 -8.91 1.65
C CYS A 42 -12.31 -7.76 2.56
N PHE A 43 -11.69 -6.59 2.44
CA PHE A 43 -12.04 -5.40 3.23
C PHE A 43 -13.47 -4.93 2.91
N VAL A 44 -13.84 -4.87 1.63
CA VAL A 44 -15.21 -4.54 1.21
C VAL A 44 -16.19 -5.56 1.78
N LYS A 45 -15.93 -6.87 1.64
CA LYS A 45 -16.80 -7.91 2.22
C LYS A 45 -17.01 -7.75 3.72
N LYS A 46 -15.96 -7.41 4.49
CA LYS A 46 -16.06 -7.21 5.94
C LYS A 46 -16.80 -5.93 6.35
N LYS A 47 -16.72 -4.85 5.55
CA LYS A 47 -17.35 -3.56 5.89
C LYS A 47 -18.89 -3.59 5.74
N TYR A 48 -19.41 -4.51 4.93
CA TYR A 48 -20.84 -4.62 4.59
C TYR A 48 -21.45 -5.97 5.01
N ALA A 49 -20.77 -6.72 5.88
CA ALA A 49 -21.28 -7.93 6.53
C ALA A 49 -21.60 -7.62 7.98
#